data_AF-A0A9E3N3G9-F1
#
_entry.id   AF-A0A9E3N3G9-F1
#
_cell.length_a   1.000
_cell.length_b   1.000
_cell.length_c   1.000
_cell.angle_alpha   90.00
_cell.angle_beta   90.00
_cell.angle_gamma   90.00
#
_symmetry.space_group_name_H-M   'P 1'
#
loop_
_entity.id
_entity.type
_entity.pdbx_description
1 polymer ?
#
loop_
_entity_poly.entity_id
_entity_poly.type
_entity_poly.pdbx_seq_one_letter_code
_entity_poly.pdbx_strand_id
1 'polypeptide(L)'
;MDMPLAPEFPASLDWLNLAAPLRMAQLRGKVAALVFVNAGSAWSQQRLTDLATLRKRYGDHLHVVAIHVPRFDHERDPKRAFKRLQRQPLEFPVAHDADWVAWQHFGIDAWPTVVLIDGLGRIRARIVGDTPLRDLEAAIAKLRGEEAPQSIQPEPFEVRRSREPDLPLRYPVGIAVGDQYIYVADSGHHRVLECTPAGRIHRQFGSGGPGFIDGPMELAAFQYPQGLSLQRDVLYVADAGNHAVRRIKLGTGDIDTLVGAGRPGTPSEGSVVDPRAVALDHPRGVAVSPANVVCISTAGDNRIWTYDLGDRTLRLLAGSGEMALVDGEGPKAGFVGPGALALVQQILYVCDEAGSAIRSVHLRSRQVTTLVGQGAWRFGNLEGSRADALLQQPQAIALDGKTPVLWIADSGNDQLRTLRLGGGELSTINLPQRLHAPAGLAVHNGVVWIADTDAHAVLRFDPGDGSLRQIPIGE
;
A
#
# COMPACT_ATOMS: atom_id res chain seq x y z
N MET A 1 -38.22 -2.25 15.32
CA MET A 1 -37.44 -1.21 16.03
C MET A 1 -37.09 -0.17 14.99
N ASP A 2 -37.53 1.07 15.15
CA ASP A 2 -37.16 2.15 14.24
C ASP A 2 -35.64 2.32 14.26
N MET A 3 -34.99 2.06 13.12
CA MET A 3 -33.55 2.25 12.99
C MET A 3 -33.22 3.74 12.85
N PRO A 4 -32.10 4.21 13.42
CA PRO A 4 -31.78 5.63 13.47
C PRO A 4 -31.57 6.19 12.06
N LEU A 5 -32.03 7.43 11.86
CA LEU A 5 -31.62 8.22 10.71
C LEU A 5 -30.12 8.47 10.76
N ALA A 6 -29.47 8.45 9.60
CA ALA A 6 -28.10 8.87 9.48
C ALA A 6 -27.97 10.37 9.86
N PRO A 7 -26.97 10.73 10.69
CA PRO A 7 -26.71 12.12 11.01
C PRO A 7 -26.30 12.89 9.75
N GLU A 8 -26.53 14.20 9.73
CA GLU A 8 -26.04 15.06 8.64
C GLU A 8 -24.50 15.10 8.64
N PHE A 9 -23.92 15.30 7.46
CA PHE A 9 -22.49 15.50 7.33
C PHE A 9 -22.04 16.73 8.13
N PRO A 10 -20.98 16.62 8.97
CA PRO A 10 -20.45 17.78 9.68
C PRO A 10 -19.98 18.87 8.73
N ALA A 11 -20.19 20.13 9.10
CA ALA A 11 -19.71 21.28 8.34
C ALA A 11 -18.17 21.36 8.27
N SER A 12 -17.46 20.64 9.14
CA SER A 12 -16.00 20.54 9.16
C SER A 12 -15.43 19.57 8.11
N LEU A 13 -16.27 18.78 7.43
CA LEU A 13 -15.79 17.89 6.37
C LEU A 13 -15.32 18.70 5.15
N ASP A 14 -14.07 18.47 4.76
CA ASP A 14 -13.51 19.04 3.53
C ASP A 14 -13.79 18.11 2.34
N TRP A 15 -14.55 18.60 1.36
CA TRP A 15 -14.94 17.81 0.18
C TRP A 15 -13.89 17.98 -0.93
N LEU A 16 -13.05 16.97 -1.09
CA LEU A 16 -11.83 17.03 -1.91
C LEU A 16 -12.10 17.06 -3.42
N ASN A 17 -13.27 16.56 -3.84
CA ASN A 17 -13.62 16.44 -5.27
C ASN A 17 -15.05 16.88 -5.60
N LEU A 18 -15.66 17.73 -4.77
CA LEU A 18 -16.95 18.37 -5.06
C LEU A 18 -16.81 19.89 -5.16
N ALA A 19 -17.76 20.51 -5.86
CA ALA A 19 -17.86 21.97 -5.96
C ALA A 19 -18.48 22.61 -4.71
N ALA A 20 -19.31 21.86 -3.99
CA ALA A 20 -20.03 22.28 -2.80
C ALA A 20 -20.17 21.08 -1.84
N PRO A 21 -20.35 21.31 -0.53
CA PRO A 21 -20.55 20.24 0.43
C PRO A 21 -21.76 19.37 0.09
N LEU A 22 -21.56 18.05 0.11
CA LEU A 22 -22.64 17.09 -0.05
C LEU A 22 -23.52 17.08 1.19
N ARG A 23 -24.84 16.95 0.99
CA ARG A 23 -25.82 16.81 2.07
C ARG A 23 -26.43 15.42 2.05
N MET A 24 -26.75 14.86 3.22
CA MET A 24 -27.41 13.56 3.35
C MET A 24 -28.75 13.51 2.62
N ALA A 25 -29.46 14.63 2.52
CA ALA A 25 -30.69 14.74 1.73
C ALA A 25 -30.49 14.41 0.24
N GLN A 26 -29.30 14.66 -0.33
CA GLN A 26 -28.97 14.36 -1.73
C GLN A 26 -28.73 12.88 -1.99
N LEU A 27 -28.55 12.07 -0.94
CA LEU A 27 -28.37 10.62 -1.03
C LEU A 27 -29.68 9.85 -0.93
N ARG A 28 -30.79 10.53 -0.59
CA ARG A 28 -32.12 9.90 -0.45
C ARG A 28 -32.65 9.39 -1.78
N GLY A 29 -33.56 8.42 -1.71
CA GLY A 29 -34.13 7.73 -2.88
C GLY A 29 -33.31 6.54 -3.36
N LYS A 30 -32.09 6.36 -2.87
CA LYS A 30 -31.15 5.30 -3.29
C LYS A 30 -30.42 4.72 -2.10
N VAL A 31 -29.81 3.55 -2.29
CA VAL A 31 -28.91 2.97 -1.29
C VAL A 31 -27.62 3.79 -1.29
N ALA A 32 -27.13 4.16 -0.10
CA ALA A 32 -25.85 4.82 0.07
C ALA A 32 -24.90 3.96 0.92
N ALA A 33 -23.65 3.86 0.47
CA ALA A 33 -22.54 3.27 1.19
C ALA A 33 -21.55 4.38 1.54
N LEU A 34 -21.54 4.79 2.82
CA LEU A 34 -20.50 5.68 3.34
C LEU A 34 -19.34 4.81 3.82
N VAL A 35 -18.17 4.97 3.23
CA VAL A 35 -16.98 4.18 3.60
C VAL A 35 -15.96 5.06 4.32
N PHE A 36 -15.72 4.75 5.58
CA PHE A 36 -14.67 5.37 6.39
C PHE A 36 -13.36 4.64 6.15
N VAL A 37 -12.35 5.33 5.66
CA VAL A 37 -11.08 4.76 5.20
C VAL A 37 -9.87 5.51 5.72
N ASN A 38 -8.74 4.83 5.79
CA ASN A 38 -7.42 5.44 5.93
C ASN A 38 -6.61 5.17 4.65
N ALA A 39 -5.98 6.20 4.07
CA ALA A 39 -5.31 6.09 2.76
C ALA A 39 -4.10 5.13 2.76
N GLY A 40 -3.45 4.91 3.92
CA GLY A 40 -2.33 3.98 4.06
C GLY A 40 -2.70 2.51 4.26
N SER A 41 -3.96 2.21 4.58
CA SER A 41 -4.42 0.87 4.94
C SER A 41 -4.68 -0.02 3.72
N ALA A 42 -4.10 -1.23 3.71
CA ALA A 42 -4.38 -2.25 2.70
C ALA A 42 -5.87 -2.65 2.68
N TRP A 43 -6.49 -2.85 3.84
CA TRP A 43 -7.92 -3.15 3.94
C TRP A 43 -8.79 -2.02 3.39
N SER A 44 -8.42 -0.76 3.63
CA SER A 44 -9.12 0.39 3.06
C SER A 44 -9.01 0.44 1.54
N GLN A 45 -7.82 0.18 0.99
CA GLN A 45 -7.58 0.10 -0.45
C GLN A 45 -8.41 -1.02 -1.11
N GLN A 46 -8.53 -2.18 -0.45
CA GLN A 46 -9.42 -3.25 -0.91
C GLN A 46 -10.88 -2.80 -0.91
N ARG A 47 -11.35 -2.20 0.19
CA ARG A 47 -12.76 -1.81 0.32
C ARG A 47 -13.18 -0.75 -0.69
N LEU A 48 -12.29 0.21 -0.99
CA LEU A 48 -12.52 1.19 -2.05
C LEU A 48 -12.64 0.51 -3.43
N THR A 49 -11.81 -0.50 -3.70
CA THR A 49 -11.86 -1.29 -4.95
C THR A 49 -13.17 -2.08 -5.06
N ASP A 50 -13.60 -2.71 -3.97
CA ASP A 50 -14.87 -3.43 -3.89
C ASP A 50 -16.04 -2.49 -4.20
N LEU A 51 -16.10 -1.33 -3.54
CA LEU A 51 -17.18 -0.36 -3.72
C LEU A 51 -17.15 0.30 -5.11
N ALA A 52 -15.98 0.52 -5.69
CA ALA A 52 -15.86 0.98 -7.07
C ALA A 52 -16.43 -0.07 -8.06
N THR A 53 -16.15 -1.35 -7.81
CA THR A 53 -16.69 -2.46 -8.60
C THR A 53 -18.21 -2.55 -8.49
N LEU A 54 -18.74 -2.46 -7.27
CA LEU A 54 -20.19 -2.47 -7.04
C LEU A 54 -20.85 -1.23 -7.63
N ARG A 55 -20.29 -0.03 -7.48
CA ARG A 55 -20.81 1.18 -8.11
C ARG A 55 -20.91 1.04 -9.62
N LYS A 56 -19.89 0.48 -10.29
CA LYS A 56 -19.94 0.21 -11.74
C LYS A 56 -21.06 -0.76 -12.11
N ARG A 57 -21.35 -1.76 -11.26
CA ARG A 57 -22.39 -2.76 -11.47
C ARG A 57 -23.81 -2.23 -11.22
N TYR A 58 -23.99 -1.48 -10.13
CA TYR A 58 -25.29 -0.96 -9.69
C TYR A 58 -25.61 0.42 -10.30
N GLY A 59 -24.64 1.08 -10.92
CA GLY A 59 -24.81 2.39 -11.57
C GLY A 59 -25.41 3.40 -10.61
N ASP A 60 -26.45 4.09 -11.08
CA ASP A 60 -27.14 5.14 -10.33
C ASP A 60 -27.94 4.63 -9.13
N HIS A 61 -28.07 3.32 -8.91
CA HIS A 61 -28.81 2.76 -7.78
C HIS A 61 -27.98 2.68 -6.48
N LEU A 62 -26.66 2.93 -6.55
CA LEU A 62 -25.77 2.91 -5.40
C LEU A 62 -24.94 4.21 -5.34
N HIS A 63 -25.17 5.00 -4.29
CA HIS A 63 -24.25 6.05 -3.91
C HIS A 63 -23.10 5.46 -3.10
N VAL A 64 -21.88 5.83 -3.47
CA VAL A 64 -20.68 5.58 -2.66
C VAL A 64 -20.13 6.94 -2.27
N VAL A 65 -19.76 7.12 -1.01
CA VAL A 65 -19.06 8.29 -0.50
C VAL A 65 -17.90 7.81 0.35
N ALA A 66 -16.68 8.20 0.01
CA ALA A 66 -15.51 7.89 0.83
C ALA A 66 -15.23 9.02 1.81
N ILE A 67 -15.02 8.67 3.07
CA ILE A 67 -14.66 9.60 4.14
C ILE A 67 -13.28 9.16 4.64
N HIS A 68 -12.27 9.92 4.25
CA HIS A 68 -10.92 9.69 4.71
C HIS A 68 -10.74 10.22 6.13
N VAL A 69 -10.25 9.36 7.03
CA VAL A 69 -9.93 9.74 8.40
C VAL A 69 -8.44 9.44 8.64
N PRO A 70 -7.64 10.44 9.05
CA PRO A 70 -6.20 10.29 9.20
C PRO A 70 -5.84 9.42 10.41
N ARG A 71 -4.85 8.55 10.24
CA ARG A 71 -4.16 7.86 11.34
C ARG A 71 -2.90 8.61 11.73
N PHE A 72 -2.15 9.10 10.76
CA PHE A 72 -0.87 9.79 10.94
C PHE A 72 -1.01 11.31 10.79
N ASP A 73 -0.10 12.08 11.40
CA ASP A 73 -0.18 13.55 11.36
C ASP A 73 -0.09 14.10 9.94
N HIS A 74 0.78 13.54 9.09
CA HIS A 74 0.89 13.96 7.70
C HIS A 74 -0.40 13.75 6.89
N GLU A 75 -1.25 12.80 7.31
CA GLU A 75 -2.51 12.52 6.62
C GLU A 75 -3.58 13.58 6.93
N ARG A 76 -3.36 14.50 7.89
CA ARG A 76 -4.27 15.62 8.18
C ARG A 76 -4.19 16.73 7.12
N ASP A 77 -3.16 16.72 6.25
CA ASP A 77 -3.12 17.59 5.07
C ASP A 77 -4.07 17.02 3.99
N PRO A 78 -5.15 17.74 3.64
CA PRO A 78 -6.12 17.26 2.66
C PRO A 78 -5.52 17.04 1.27
N LYS A 79 -4.50 17.82 0.86
CA LYS A 79 -3.85 17.63 -0.45
C LYS A 79 -3.08 16.33 -0.48
N ARG A 80 -2.34 16.04 0.59
CA ARG A 80 -1.57 14.80 0.72
C ARG A 80 -2.48 13.58 0.81
N ALA A 81 -3.52 13.65 1.64
CA ALA A 81 -4.52 12.59 1.77
C ALA A 81 -5.22 12.32 0.43
N PHE A 82 -5.65 13.38 -0.26
CA PHE A 82 -6.30 13.23 -1.56
C PHE A 82 -5.37 12.62 -2.60
N LYS A 83 -4.14 13.14 -2.71
CA LYS A 83 -3.13 12.60 -3.63
C LYS A 83 -2.91 11.10 -3.43
N ARG A 84 -2.81 10.65 -2.18
CA ARG A 84 -2.67 9.22 -1.86
C ARG A 84 -3.90 8.39 -2.22
N LEU A 85 -5.12 8.90 -1.98
CA LEU A 85 -6.36 8.24 -2.38
C LEU A 85 -6.51 8.15 -3.91
N GLN A 86 -6.03 9.17 -4.64
CA GLN A 86 -6.04 9.22 -6.10
C GLN A 86 -5.06 8.25 -6.77
N ARG A 87 -4.24 7.52 -6.00
CA ARG A 87 -3.50 6.37 -6.50
C ARG A 87 -4.44 5.27 -7.00
N GLN A 88 -5.70 5.27 -6.58
CA GLN A 88 -6.77 4.46 -7.15
C GLN A 88 -7.77 5.34 -7.93
N PRO A 89 -8.39 4.84 -9.01
CA PRO A 89 -9.40 5.59 -9.76
C PRO A 89 -10.70 5.68 -8.94
N LEU A 90 -10.87 6.76 -8.17
CA LEU A 90 -12.08 7.04 -7.41
C LEU A 90 -13.04 7.91 -8.24
N GLU A 91 -14.24 7.39 -8.51
CA GLU A 91 -15.29 8.07 -9.30
C GLU A 91 -16.47 8.55 -8.43
N PHE A 92 -16.30 8.55 -7.10
CA PHE A 92 -17.30 8.97 -6.12
C PHE A 92 -16.83 10.17 -5.29
N PRO A 93 -17.76 10.87 -4.61
CA PRO A 93 -17.42 11.88 -3.61
C PRO A 93 -16.40 11.37 -2.59
N VAL A 94 -15.41 12.21 -2.30
CA VAL A 94 -14.39 11.98 -1.27
C VAL A 94 -14.40 13.18 -0.32
N ALA A 95 -14.58 12.91 0.96
CA ALA A 95 -14.46 13.87 2.04
C ALA A 95 -13.22 13.56 2.90
N HIS A 96 -12.68 14.58 3.53
CA HIS A 96 -11.58 14.50 4.48
C HIS A 96 -12.06 14.94 5.87
N ASP A 97 -11.98 14.02 6.84
CA ASP A 97 -12.38 14.22 8.24
C ASP A 97 -11.13 14.33 9.12
N ALA A 98 -10.40 15.44 9.01
CA ALA A 98 -9.11 15.64 9.65
C ALA A 98 -9.13 15.48 11.19
N ASP A 99 -10.28 15.81 11.80
CA ASP A 99 -10.48 15.86 13.26
C ASP A 99 -11.48 14.80 13.77
N TRP A 100 -11.81 13.81 12.94
CA TRP A 100 -12.60 12.64 13.32
C TRP A 100 -14.03 13.00 13.80
N VAL A 101 -14.59 14.10 13.31
CA VAL A 101 -15.92 14.57 13.72
C VAL A 101 -16.99 13.67 13.11
N ALA A 102 -16.90 13.38 11.80
CA ALA A 102 -17.82 12.47 11.14
C ALA A 102 -17.65 11.05 11.69
N TRP A 103 -16.41 10.62 11.92
CA TRP A 103 -16.10 9.34 12.57
C TRP A 103 -16.88 9.16 13.89
N GLN A 104 -16.86 10.18 14.76
CA GLN A 104 -17.61 10.16 16.03
C GLN A 104 -19.13 10.21 15.81
N HIS A 105 -19.63 11.09 14.94
CA HIS A 105 -21.07 11.22 14.68
C HIS A 105 -21.70 9.92 14.16
N PHE A 106 -20.98 9.17 13.33
CA PHE A 106 -21.45 7.90 12.77
C PHE A 106 -21.17 6.69 13.67
N GLY A 107 -20.43 6.87 14.78
CA GLY A 107 -20.06 5.82 15.72
C GLY A 107 -19.20 4.75 15.07
N ILE A 108 -18.08 5.18 14.46
CA ILE A 108 -17.12 4.31 13.80
C ILE A 108 -16.00 3.97 14.79
N ASP A 109 -15.54 2.72 14.79
CA ASP A 109 -14.49 2.24 15.70
C ASP A 109 -13.26 1.66 14.97
N ALA A 110 -13.36 1.40 13.67
CA ALA A 110 -12.29 0.76 12.91
C ALA A 110 -12.30 1.12 11.42
N TRP A 111 -11.10 1.14 10.82
CA TRP A 111 -10.92 1.22 9.37
C TRP A 111 -10.79 -0.17 8.74
N PRO A 112 -11.32 -0.38 7.52
CA PRO A 112 -12.41 0.39 6.93
C PRO A 112 -13.74 0.02 7.61
N THR A 113 -14.70 0.95 7.58
CA THR A 113 -16.10 0.64 7.92
C THR A 113 -17.03 1.19 6.85
N VAL A 114 -17.94 0.35 6.36
CA VAL A 114 -19.04 0.77 5.47
C VAL A 114 -20.31 0.91 6.29
N VAL A 115 -20.89 2.11 6.28
CA VAL A 115 -22.24 2.38 6.79
C VAL A 115 -23.20 2.29 5.60
N LEU A 116 -24.10 1.30 5.64
CA LEU A 116 -25.15 1.15 4.64
C LEU A 116 -26.41 1.89 5.07
N ILE A 117 -26.93 2.71 4.17
CA ILE A 117 -28.04 3.61 4.38
C ILE A 117 -29.11 3.33 3.31
N ASP A 118 -30.36 3.19 3.73
CA ASP A 118 -31.49 2.97 2.80
C ASP A 118 -31.95 4.27 2.12
N GLY A 119 -32.89 4.15 1.17
CA GLY A 119 -33.41 5.30 0.42
C GLY A 119 -34.13 6.35 1.29
N LEU A 120 -34.54 5.99 2.51
CA LEU A 120 -35.17 6.90 3.47
C LEU A 120 -34.14 7.61 4.37
N GLY A 121 -32.86 7.27 4.23
CA GLY A 121 -31.77 7.86 5.01
C GLY A 121 -31.54 7.18 6.35
N ARG A 122 -32.02 5.95 6.56
CA ARG A 122 -31.82 5.20 7.82
C ARG A 122 -30.58 4.32 7.74
N ILE A 123 -29.83 4.24 8.83
CA ILE A 123 -28.68 3.33 8.92
C ILE A 123 -29.20 1.90 9.08
N ARG A 124 -28.76 1.00 8.20
CA ARG A 124 -29.23 -0.39 8.11
C ARG A 124 -28.20 -1.41 8.56
N ALA A 125 -26.93 -1.12 8.30
CA ALA A 125 -25.82 -1.99 8.67
C ALA A 125 -24.53 -1.19 8.80
N ARG A 126 -23.61 -1.71 9.62
CA ARG A 126 -22.21 -1.32 9.66
C ARG A 126 -21.39 -2.56 9.33
N ILE A 127 -20.60 -2.49 8.27
CA ILE A 127 -19.75 -3.60 7.81
C ILE A 127 -18.31 -3.18 8.08
N VAL A 128 -17.67 -3.83 9.04
CA VAL A 128 -16.33 -3.51 9.52
C VAL A 128 -15.32 -4.44 8.85
N GLY A 129 -14.17 -3.89 8.48
CA GLY A 129 -13.01 -4.67 8.03
C GLY A 129 -13.17 -5.27 6.64
N ASP A 130 -12.70 -6.51 6.51
CA ASP A 130 -12.41 -7.24 5.28
C ASP A 130 -13.53 -8.17 4.80
N THR A 131 -14.78 -7.94 5.26
CA THR A 131 -15.97 -8.69 4.82
C THR A 131 -15.95 -8.96 3.30
N PRO A 132 -16.08 -10.21 2.84
CA PRO A 132 -15.96 -10.55 1.42
C PRO A 132 -16.90 -9.74 0.53
N LEU A 133 -16.44 -9.42 -0.69
CA LEU A 133 -17.20 -8.64 -1.68
C LEU A 133 -18.63 -9.19 -1.89
N ARG A 134 -18.78 -10.52 -1.97
CA ARG A 134 -20.08 -11.18 -2.15
C ARG A 134 -21.08 -10.87 -1.02
N ASP A 135 -20.58 -10.74 0.20
CA ASP A 135 -21.40 -10.55 1.39
C ASP A 135 -21.77 -9.06 1.53
N LEU A 136 -20.83 -8.16 1.21
CA LEU A 136 -21.11 -6.73 1.03
C LEU A 136 -22.17 -6.49 -0.05
N GLU A 137 -22.04 -7.17 -1.19
CA GLU A 137 -23.01 -7.09 -2.28
C GLU A 137 -24.39 -7.59 -1.86
N ALA A 138 -24.46 -8.73 -1.17
CA ALA A 138 -25.72 -9.27 -0.67
C ALA A 138 -26.41 -8.28 0.30
N ALA A 139 -25.63 -7.61 1.16
CA ALA A 139 -26.15 -6.59 2.06
C ALA A 139 -26.72 -5.38 1.31
N ILE A 140 -26.03 -4.89 0.27
CA ILE A 140 -26.52 -3.80 -0.59
C ILE A 140 -27.79 -4.22 -1.34
N ALA A 141 -27.78 -5.42 -1.94
CA ALA A 141 -28.91 -5.94 -2.70
C ALA A 141 -30.19 -6.06 -1.85
N LYS A 142 -30.06 -6.43 -0.56
CA LYS A 142 -31.19 -6.52 0.37
C LYS A 142 -31.91 -5.17 0.58
N LEU A 143 -31.20 -4.05 0.46
CA LEU A 143 -31.78 -2.72 0.64
C LEU A 143 -32.50 -2.20 -0.61
N ARG A 144 -32.32 -2.85 -1.77
CA ARG A 144 -32.87 -2.42 -3.07
C ARG A 144 -34.38 -2.65 -3.24
N GLY A 145 -35.10 -3.08 -2.20
CA GLY A 145 -36.56 -3.21 -2.20
C GLY A 145 -37.29 -2.21 -1.30
N GLU A 146 -36.55 -1.36 -0.60
CA GLU A 146 -37.07 -0.37 0.36
C GLU A 146 -37.01 1.03 -0.27
N GLU A 147 -37.55 1.13 -1.50
CA GLU A 147 -37.51 2.37 -2.27
C GLU A 147 -38.25 3.48 -1.53
N ALA A 148 -37.58 4.63 -1.45
CA ALA A 148 -38.24 5.85 -1.00
C ALA A 148 -39.33 6.24 -2.03
N PRO A 149 -40.44 6.86 -1.61
CA PRO A 149 -41.48 7.27 -2.55
C PRO A 149 -40.91 8.11 -3.71
N GLN A 150 -41.44 7.90 -4.92
CA GLN A 150 -41.02 8.54 -6.19
C GLN A 150 -40.97 10.08 -6.15
N SER A 151 -41.52 10.71 -5.11
CA SER A 151 -41.53 12.16 -4.89
C SER A 151 -40.20 12.73 -4.38
N ILE A 152 -39.23 11.91 -3.98
CA ILE A 152 -37.91 12.41 -3.55
C ILE A 152 -37.02 12.59 -4.79
N GLN A 153 -36.90 13.85 -5.24
CA GLN A 153 -35.92 14.26 -6.25
C GLN A 153 -34.73 14.94 -5.55
N PRO A 154 -33.65 14.21 -5.24
CA PRO A 154 -32.48 14.81 -4.61
C PRO A 154 -31.78 15.78 -5.57
N GLU A 155 -31.25 16.88 -5.03
CA GLU A 155 -30.42 17.79 -5.82
C GLU A 155 -29.16 17.07 -6.33
N PRO A 156 -28.82 17.21 -7.62
CA PRO A 156 -27.64 16.56 -8.18
C PRO A 156 -26.34 17.13 -7.60
N PHE A 157 -25.29 16.31 -7.64
CA PHE A 157 -23.92 16.73 -7.32
C PHE A 157 -22.96 16.19 -8.38
N GLU A 158 -21.88 16.94 -8.66
CA GLU A 158 -20.89 16.58 -9.66
C GLU A 158 -19.54 16.28 -9.00
N VAL A 159 -18.97 15.13 -9.36
CA VAL A 159 -17.64 14.71 -8.91
C VAL A 159 -16.60 15.22 -9.88
N ARG A 160 -15.74 16.13 -9.40
CA ARG A 160 -14.62 16.66 -10.17
C ARG A 160 -13.52 15.63 -10.29
N ARG A 161 -13.07 15.38 -11.52
CA ARG A 161 -11.93 14.50 -11.78
C ARG A 161 -10.65 15.33 -11.69
N SER A 162 -9.94 15.26 -10.57
CA SER A 162 -8.54 15.70 -10.51
C SER A 162 -7.67 14.63 -11.19
N ARG A 163 -6.74 15.04 -12.04
CA ARG A 163 -5.79 14.15 -12.71
C ARG A 163 -4.38 14.64 -12.40
N GLU A 164 -3.51 13.72 -11.98
CA GLU A 164 -2.07 13.97 -11.98
C GLU A 164 -1.59 14.30 -13.40
N PRO A 165 -0.52 15.10 -13.56
CA PRO A 165 0.07 15.35 -14.85
C PRO A 165 0.45 14.03 -15.55
N ASP A 166 0.49 14.09 -16.88
CA ASP A 166 0.94 12.98 -17.71
C ASP A 166 2.47 13.04 -17.79
N LEU A 167 3.13 12.32 -16.89
CA LEU A 167 4.58 12.25 -16.75
C LEU A 167 5.07 10.83 -17.08
N PRO A 168 6.35 10.64 -17.45
CA PRO A 168 6.90 9.30 -17.69
C PRO A 168 6.75 8.33 -16.50
N LEU A 169 6.69 8.85 -15.28
CA LEU A 169 6.40 8.09 -14.06
C LEU A 169 5.11 8.60 -13.42
N ARG A 170 4.42 7.71 -12.72
CA ARG A 170 3.28 8.04 -11.86
C ARG A 170 3.32 7.18 -10.59
N TYR A 171 3.62 7.83 -9.46
CA TYR A 171 3.71 7.18 -8.15
C TYR A 171 4.65 5.95 -8.16
N PRO A 172 5.94 6.11 -8.50
CA PRO A 172 6.89 5.01 -8.40
C PRO A 172 7.04 4.59 -6.92
N VAL A 173 6.92 3.29 -6.62
CA VAL A 173 7.01 2.75 -5.25
C VAL A 173 8.19 1.81 -5.08
N GLY A 174 8.44 0.92 -6.03
CA GLY A 174 9.55 -0.04 -5.98
C GLY A 174 10.75 0.42 -6.76
N ILE A 175 11.95 0.17 -6.24
CA ILE A 175 13.20 0.32 -6.99
C ILE A 175 14.13 -0.86 -6.71
N ALA A 176 14.75 -1.40 -7.75
CA ALA A 176 15.85 -2.36 -7.64
C ALA A 176 16.99 -1.92 -8.57
N VAL A 177 18.23 -2.23 -8.21
CA VAL A 177 19.40 -1.76 -8.96
C VAL A 177 20.35 -2.92 -9.17
N GLY A 178 20.70 -3.17 -10.43
CA GLY A 178 21.77 -4.09 -10.82
C GLY A 178 22.98 -3.32 -11.37
N ASP A 179 23.96 -4.05 -11.88
CA ASP A 179 25.21 -3.45 -12.39
C ASP A 179 24.98 -2.56 -13.62
N GLN A 180 24.00 -2.89 -14.45
CA GLN A 180 23.75 -2.21 -15.74
C GLN A 180 22.46 -1.39 -15.77
N TYR A 181 21.46 -1.75 -14.98
CA TYR A 181 20.12 -1.19 -15.07
C TYR A 181 19.54 -0.90 -13.69
N ILE A 182 18.65 0.08 -13.65
CA ILE A 182 17.71 0.30 -12.56
C ILE A 182 16.33 -0.21 -13.00
N TYR A 183 15.59 -0.77 -12.06
CA TYR A 183 14.23 -1.24 -12.24
C TYR A 183 13.31 -0.41 -11.38
N VAL A 184 12.25 0.15 -11.97
CA VAL A 184 11.31 1.04 -11.28
C VAL A 184 9.91 0.46 -11.39
N ALA A 185 9.27 0.18 -10.26
CA ALA A 185 7.84 -0.16 -10.25
C ALA A 185 7.04 1.14 -10.33
N ASP A 186 6.60 1.45 -11.54
CA ASP A 186 5.79 2.62 -11.87
C ASP A 186 4.32 2.33 -11.55
N SER A 187 4.02 2.30 -10.24
CA SER A 187 2.81 1.68 -9.69
C SER A 187 1.53 2.29 -10.23
N GLY A 188 1.51 3.61 -10.45
CA GLY A 188 0.36 4.33 -10.98
C GLY A 188 0.16 4.19 -12.50
N HIS A 189 1.12 3.60 -13.21
CA HIS A 189 0.98 3.13 -14.59
C HIS A 189 0.96 1.60 -14.69
N HIS A 190 0.82 0.87 -13.58
CA HIS A 190 0.67 -0.59 -13.58
C HIS A 190 1.75 -1.33 -14.38
N ARG A 191 3.01 -0.86 -14.31
CA ARG A 191 4.14 -1.41 -15.07
C ARG A 191 5.43 -1.40 -14.26
N VAL A 192 6.42 -2.14 -14.74
CA VAL A 192 7.80 -2.07 -14.27
C VAL A 192 8.70 -1.63 -15.42
N LEU A 193 9.54 -0.64 -15.20
CA LEU A 193 10.47 -0.10 -16.19
C LEU A 193 11.88 -0.62 -15.91
N GLU A 194 12.60 -1.02 -16.95
CA GLU A 194 14.05 -1.21 -16.92
C GLU A 194 14.70 -0.01 -17.59
N CYS A 195 15.54 0.70 -16.86
CA CYS A 195 16.19 1.93 -17.32
C CYS A 195 17.70 1.84 -17.15
N THR A 196 18.42 2.53 -18.01
CA THR A 196 19.84 2.81 -17.76
C THR A 196 19.98 3.69 -16.50
N PRO A 197 21.14 3.72 -15.83
CA PRO A 197 21.37 4.61 -14.69
C PRO A 197 21.22 6.11 -15.03
N ALA A 198 21.31 6.47 -16.31
CA ALA A 198 21.06 7.84 -16.78
C ALA A 198 19.57 8.18 -16.97
N GLY A 199 18.69 7.18 -16.88
CA GLY A 199 17.24 7.35 -16.94
C GLY A 199 16.57 6.94 -18.25
N ARG A 200 17.34 6.65 -19.30
CA ARG A 200 16.78 6.13 -20.56
C ARG A 200 16.08 4.80 -20.34
N ILE A 201 14.81 4.71 -20.74
CA ILE A 201 14.01 3.48 -20.70
C ILE A 201 14.57 2.50 -21.76
N HIS A 202 14.93 1.30 -21.31
CA HIS A 202 15.37 0.21 -22.18
C HIS A 202 14.22 -0.73 -22.53
N ARG A 203 13.43 -1.14 -21.52
CA ARG A 203 12.26 -2.01 -21.68
C ARG A 203 11.16 -1.62 -20.71
N GLN A 204 9.94 -1.97 -21.09
CA GLN A 204 8.76 -1.91 -20.23
C GLN A 204 8.20 -3.32 -20.05
N PHE A 205 7.92 -3.67 -18.80
CA PHE A 205 7.23 -4.89 -18.43
C PHE A 205 5.82 -4.56 -17.95
N GLY A 206 4.83 -5.19 -18.59
CA GLY A 206 3.42 -4.93 -18.39
C GLY A 206 2.86 -3.96 -19.43
N SER A 207 1.60 -4.17 -19.82
CA SER A 207 0.89 -3.38 -20.84
C SER A 207 0.62 -1.92 -20.46
N GLY A 208 0.80 -1.55 -19.19
CA GLY A 208 0.47 -0.23 -18.66
C GLY A 208 -0.98 -0.08 -18.18
N GLY A 209 -1.84 -1.09 -18.43
CA GLY A 209 -3.19 -1.17 -17.88
C GLY A 209 -3.26 -2.10 -16.66
N PRO A 210 -4.18 -1.84 -15.70
CA PRO A 210 -4.38 -2.76 -14.58
C PRO A 210 -4.92 -4.10 -15.07
N GLY A 211 -4.37 -5.20 -14.57
CA GLY A 211 -4.89 -6.54 -14.83
C GLY A 211 -3.99 -7.63 -14.27
N PHE A 212 -4.46 -8.88 -14.32
CA PHE A 212 -3.75 -10.06 -13.81
C PHE A 212 -3.48 -11.07 -14.93
N ILE A 213 -2.54 -10.74 -15.82
CA ILE A 213 -2.26 -11.49 -17.05
C ILE A 213 -0.77 -11.84 -17.10
N ASP A 214 -0.45 -13.10 -17.35
CA ASP A 214 0.91 -13.59 -17.61
C ASP A 214 1.21 -13.56 -19.12
N GLY A 215 2.49 -13.66 -19.49
CA GLY A 215 2.94 -13.78 -20.87
C GLY A 215 4.11 -12.84 -21.19
N PRO A 216 4.33 -12.54 -22.48
CA PRO A 216 5.35 -11.59 -22.92
C PRO A 216 5.17 -10.20 -22.30
N MET A 217 6.26 -9.43 -22.21
CA MET A 217 6.29 -8.16 -21.49
C MET A 217 5.26 -7.12 -21.96
N GLU A 218 4.85 -7.15 -23.23
CA GLU A 218 3.89 -6.22 -23.82
C GLU A 218 2.42 -6.60 -23.54
N LEU A 219 2.16 -7.89 -23.26
CA LEU A 219 0.80 -8.44 -23.08
C LEU A 219 0.45 -8.69 -21.62
N ALA A 220 1.45 -9.02 -20.81
CA ALA A 220 1.27 -9.22 -19.38
C ALA A 220 0.73 -7.93 -18.72
N ALA A 221 0.07 -8.08 -17.58
CA ALA A 221 -0.50 -6.96 -16.83
C ALA A 221 -0.19 -7.10 -15.35
N PHE A 222 0.06 -5.97 -14.71
CA PHE A 222 0.19 -5.81 -13.26
C PHE A 222 -0.96 -4.97 -12.73
N GLN A 223 -1.10 -4.88 -11.41
CA GLN A 223 -2.00 -3.95 -10.75
C GLN A 223 -1.34 -3.40 -9.49
N TYR A 224 -0.83 -2.16 -9.58
CA TYR A 224 -0.08 -1.48 -8.51
C TYR A 224 1.13 -2.30 -8.03
N PRO A 225 2.08 -2.62 -8.93
CA PRO A 225 3.32 -3.30 -8.52
C PRO A 225 4.09 -2.43 -7.52
N GLN A 226 4.60 -3.03 -6.45
CA GLN A 226 5.33 -2.34 -5.38
C GLN A 226 6.76 -2.90 -5.24
N GLY A 227 7.05 -3.66 -4.18
CA GLY A 227 8.39 -4.16 -3.88
C GLY A 227 9.01 -4.96 -5.03
N LEU A 228 10.28 -4.67 -5.30
CA LEU A 228 11.08 -5.33 -6.31
C LEU A 228 12.27 -6.02 -5.64
N SER A 229 12.62 -7.23 -6.10
CA SER A 229 13.87 -7.87 -5.72
C SER A 229 14.52 -8.51 -6.94
N LEU A 230 15.77 -8.13 -7.21
CA LEU A 230 16.56 -8.66 -8.31
C LEU A 230 17.46 -9.80 -7.80
N GLN A 231 17.43 -10.95 -8.48
CA GLN A 231 18.42 -12.01 -8.27
C GLN A 231 18.76 -12.66 -9.60
N ARG A 232 20.03 -12.50 -10.01
CA ARG A 232 20.54 -12.97 -11.31
C ARG A 232 19.65 -12.37 -12.42
N ASP A 233 19.18 -13.20 -13.35
CA ASP A 233 18.35 -12.79 -14.49
C ASP A 233 16.84 -12.80 -14.20
N VAL A 234 16.44 -12.70 -12.92
CA VAL A 234 15.02 -12.70 -12.51
C VAL A 234 14.73 -11.52 -11.60
N LEU A 235 13.70 -10.74 -11.96
CA LEU A 235 13.11 -9.72 -11.10
C LEU A 235 11.80 -10.26 -10.51
N TYR A 236 11.72 -10.27 -9.18
CA TYR A 236 10.51 -10.61 -8.44
C TYR A 236 9.75 -9.33 -8.11
N VAL A 237 8.43 -9.37 -8.27
CA VAL A 237 7.55 -8.20 -8.13
C VAL A 237 6.42 -8.53 -7.16
N ALA A 238 6.26 -7.74 -6.11
CA ALA A 238 5.06 -7.71 -5.30
C ALA A 238 3.96 -6.96 -6.08
N ASP A 239 3.04 -7.70 -6.69
CA ASP A 239 1.94 -7.17 -7.48
C ASP A 239 0.73 -6.97 -6.57
N ALA A 240 0.82 -5.92 -5.73
CA ALA A 240 0.01 -5.76 -4.53
C ALA A 240 -1.49 -5.77 -4.81
N GLY A 241 -1.94 -5.09 -5.87
CA GLY A 241 -3.35 -5.01 -6.25
C GLY A 241 -3.89 -6.27 -6.92
N ASN A 242 -3.02 -7.18 -7.37
CA ASN A 242 -3.41 -8.51 -7.83
C ASN A 242 -3.24 -9.58 -6.76
N HIS A 243 -2.86 -9.22 -5.52
CA HIS A 243 -2.67 -10.20 -4.44
C HIS A 243 -1.70 -11.32 -4.86
N ALA A 244 -0.62 -10.97 -5.54
CA ALA A 244 0.29 -11.95 -6.14
C ALA A 244 1.75 -11.49 -6.09
N VAL A 245 2.66 -12.47 -6.10
CA VAL A 245 4.07 -12.25 -6.44
C VAL A 245 4.29 -12.74 -7.86
N ARG A 246 4.87 -11.88 -8.68
CA ARG A 246 5.16 -12.13 -10.11
C ARG A 246 6.66 -12.26 -10.32
N ARG A 247 7.05 -12.92 -11.41
CA ARG A 247 8.44 -13.04 -11.86
C ARG A 247 8.57 -12.51 -13.27
N ILE A 248 9.60 -11.71 -13.49
CA ILE A 248 10.04 -11.27 -14.81
C ILE A 248 11.35 -11.99 -15.12
N LYS A 249 11.39 -12.74 -16.20
CA LYS A 249 12.61 -13.39 -16.71
C LYS A 249 13.33 -12.38 -17.60
N LEU A 250 14.41 -11.79 -17.11
CA LEU A 250 15.07 -10.65 -17.79
C LEU A 250 15.67 -11.03 -19.15
N GLY A 251 16.01 -12.31 -19.37
CA GLY A 251 16.52 -12.79 -20.66
C GLY A 251 15.48 -12.81 -21.78
N THR A 252 14.20 -13.09 -21.48
CA THR A 252 13.12 -13.17 -22.50
C THR A 252 12.12 -12.03 -22.40
N GLY A 253 12.01 -11.40 -21.23
CA GLY A 253 10.97 -10.44 -20.89
C GLY A 253 9.66 -11.09 -20.42
N ASP A 254 9.56 -12.42 -20.40
CA ASP A 254 8.32 -13.09 -19.98
C ASP A 254 7.99 -12.84 -18.51
N ILE A 255 6.71 -12.65 -18.24
CA ILE A 255 6.15 -12.44 -16.92
C ILE A 255 5.26 -13.62 -16.55
N ASP A 256 5.53 -14.25 -15.41
CA ASP A 256 4.69 -15.30 -14.87
C ASP A 256 4.32 -15.07 -13.40
N THR A 257 3.23 -15.69 -12.97
CA THR A 257 2.81 -15.69 -11.57
C THR A 257 3.62 -16.71 -10.78
N LEU A 258 4.41 -16.23 -9.81
CA LEU A 258 5.15 -17.11 -8.91
C LEU A 258 4.22 -17.78 -7.90
N VAL A 259 3.35 -16.98 -7.27
CA VAL A 259 2.37 -17.41 -6.27
C VAL A 259 1.34 -16.29 -6.06
N GLY A 260 0.05 -16.63 -5.99
CA GLY A 260 -1.04 -15.65 -5.82
C GLY A 260 -2.26 -15.96 -6.67
N ALA A 261 -3.44 -15.83 -6.08
CA ALA A 261 -4.71 -16.23 -6.69
C ALA A 261 -5.54 -15.07 -7.28
N GLY A 262 -5.00 -13.84 -7.34
CA GLY A 262 -5.76 -12.69 -7.83
C GLY A 262 -6.79 -12.16 -6.84
N ARG A 263 -6.80 -12.64 -5.59
CA ARG A 263 -7.79 -12.30 -4.55
C ARG A 263 -7.18 -12.28 -3.15
N PRO A 264 -7.68 -11.43 -2.25
CA PRO A 264 -7.20 -11.37 -0.87
C PRO A 264 -7.47 -12.68 -0.12
N GLY A 265 -6.55 -13.05 0.75
CA GLY A 265 -6.71 -14.13 1.72
C GLY A 265 -5.40 -14.54 2.36
N THR A 266 -5.48 -15.22 3.49
CA THR A 266 -4.32 -15.82 4.15
C THR A 266 -4.01 -17.19 3.54
N PRO A 267 -2.77 -17.45 3.10
CA PRO A 267 -2.43 -18.75 2.52
C PRO A 267 -2.27 -19.83 3.61
N SER A 268 -2.30 -21.09 3.17
CA SER A 268 -1.97 -22.24 4.02
C SER A 268 -0.52 -22.68 3.81
N GLU A 269 0.14 -23.13 4.87
CA GLU A 269 1.48 -23.72 4.78
C GLU A 269 1.47 -25.05 4.03
N GLY A 270 2.57 -25.35 3.34
CA GLY A 270 2.80 -26.64 2.69
C GLY A 270 3.25 -26.52 1.24
N SER A 271 3.29 -27.66 0.56
CA SER A 271 3.68 -27.75 -0.85
C SER A 271 2.63 -27.11 -1.74
N VAL A 272 3.07 -26.23 -2.65
CA VAL A 272 2.23 -25.48 -3.56
C VAL A 272 2.18 -26.18 -4.92
N VAL A 273 1.12 -26.98 -5.11
CA VAL A 273 0.86 -27.69 -6.37
C VAL A 273 0.48 -26.69 -7.48
N ASP A 274 -0.50 -25.83 -7.20
CA ASP A 274 -0.92 -24.74 -8.09
C ASP A 274 -0.65 -23.39 -7.43
N PRO A 275 0.31 -22.59 -7.94
CA PRO A 275 0.61 -21.29 -7.37
C PRO A 275 -0.53 -20.28 -7.52
N ARG A 276 -1.43 -20.48 -8.49
CA ARG A 276 -2.61 -19.63 -8.70
C ARG A 276 -3.78 -19.95 -7.78
N ALA A 277 -3.69 -21.01 -6.97
CA ALA A 277 -4.69 -21.32 -5.96
C ALA A 277 -4.39 -20.65 -4.61
N VAL A 278 -3.18 -20.12 -4.42
CA VAL A 278 -2.71 -19.54 -3.15
C VAL A 278 -3.23 -18.11 -3.01
N ALA A 279 -4.17 -17.89 -2.08
CA ALA A 279 -4.60 -16.54 -1.74
C ALA A 279 -3.50 -15.84 -0.93
N LEU A 280 -3.10 -14.64 -1.36
CA LEU A 280 -2.25 -13.72 -0.59
C LEU A 280 -3.07 -12.46 -0.30
N ASP A 281 -2.61 -11.63 0.63
CA ASP A 281 -3.30 -10.38 0.93
C ASP A 281 -2.36 -9.17 0.91
N HIS A 282 -2.43 -8.40 -0.18
CA HIS A 282 -1.60 -7.22 -0.45
C HIS A 282 -0.11 -7.47 -0.20
N PRO A 283 0.55 -8.35 -0.99
CA PRO A 283 2.00 -8.47 -0.90
C PRO A 283 2.63 -7.12 -1.25
N ARG A 284 3.41 -6.52 -0.34
CA ARG A 284 4.04 -5.20 -0.54
C ARG A 284 5.55 -5.29 -0.74
N GLY A 285 6.21 -6.19 -0.03
CA GLY A 285 7.65 -6.41 -0.10
C GLY A 285 7.98 -7.84 -0.55
N VAL A 286 9.05 -7.96 -1.33
CA VAL A 286 9.66 -9.24 -1.68
C VAL A 286 11.17 -9.14 -1.46
N ALA A 287 11.80 -10.19 -0.96
CA ALA A 287 13.25 -10.31 -0.90
C ALA A 287 13.64 -11.76 -1.14
N VAL A 288 14.62 -12.00 -2.02
CA VAL A 288 15.05 -13.36 -2.35
C VAL A 288 16.43 -13.64 -1.76
N SER A 289 16.57 -14.83 -1.17
CA SER A 289 17.84 -15.29 -0.60
C SER A 289 18.72 -15.98 -1.64
N PRO A 290 20.05 -16.03 -1.42
CA PRO A 290 20.96 -16.82 -2.25
C PRO A 290 20.61 -18.32 -2.32
N ALA A 291 19.85 -18.83 -1.34
CA ALA A 291 19.35 -20.19 -1.29
C ALA A 291 18.02 -20.40 -2.07
N ASN A 292 17.60 -19.41 -2.87
CA ASN A 292 16.36 -19.42 -3.66
C ASN A 292 15.07 -19.51 -2.80
N VAL A 293 15.10 -18.98 -1.59
CA VAL A 293 13.89 -18.74 -0.78
C VAL A 293 13.44 -17.30 -0.96
N VAL A 294 12.19 -17.09 -1.38
CA VAL A 294 11.56 -15.77 -1.53
C VAL A 294 10.79 -15.45 -0.26
N CYS A 295 11.17 -14.38 0.43
CA CYS A 295 10.42 -13.79 1.54
C CYS A 295 9.39 -12.81 0.97
N ILE A 296 8.17 -12.84 1.50
CA ILE A 296 7.03 -12.05 1.03
C ILE A 296 6.39 -11.41 2.26
N SER A 297 6.28 -10.08 2.29
CA SER A 297 5.49 -9.40 3.32
C SER A 297 4.09 -9.13 2.80
N THR A 298 3.09 -9.47 3.58
CA THR A 298 1.68 -9.33 3.23
C THR A 298 1.02 -8.37 4.23
N ALA A 299 0.66 -7.19 3.72
CA ALA A 299 0.15 -6.10 4.55
C ALA A 299 -1.30 -6.34 4.99
N GLY A 300 -2.07 -7.16 4.27
CA GLY A 300 -3.47 -7.44 4.57
C GLY A 300 -3.68 -8.52 5.63
N ASP A 301 -2.71 -9.42 5.84
CA ASP A 301 -2.79 -10.46 6.86
C ASP A 301 -1.74 -10.32 7.98
N ASN A 302 -0.95 -9.23 7.97
CA ASN A 302 0.14 -8.92 8.91
C ASN A 302 1.19 -10.02 9.08
N ARG A 303 1.55 -10.72 8.00
CA ARG A 303 2.52 -11.83 8.04
C ARG A 303 3.67 -11.66 7.08
N ILE A 304 4.73 -12.40 7.38
CA ILE A 304 5.86 -12.64 6.50
C ILE A 304 5.87 -14.11 6.12
N TRP A 305 5.75 -14.39 4.83
CA TRP A 305 5.75 -15.72 4.25
C TRP A 305 7.09 -16.01 3.57
N THR A 306 7.46 -17.28 3.49
CA THR A 306 8.58 -17.75 2.66
C THR A 306 8.08 -18.75 1.64
N TYR A 307 8.52 -18.61 0.39
CA TYR A 307 8.29 -19.54 -0.69
C TYR A 307 9.64 -20.09 -1.19
N ASP A 308 9.87 -21.38 -0.99
CA ASP A 308 11.07 -22.06 -1.49
C ASP A 308 10.89 -22.38 -2.99
N LEU A 309 11.79 -21.87 -3.84
CA LEU A 309 11.68 -22.07 -5.29
C LEU A 309 12.08 -23.47 -5.75
N GLY A 310 12.83 -24.22 -4.93
CA GLY A 310 13.31 -25.56 -5.26
C GLY A 310 12.23 -26.62 -5.04
N ASP A 311 11.64 -26.65 -3.84
CA ASP A 311 10.60 -27.64 -3.50
C ASP A 311 9.16 -27.09 -3.57
N ARG A 312 9.01 -25.80 -3.88
CA ARG A 312 7.72 -25.10 -4.00
C ARG A 312 6.90 -25.12 -2.71
N THR A 313 7.55 -25.02 -1.56
CA THR A 313 6.89 -24.98 -0.26
C THR A 313 6.68 -23.55 0.22
N LEU A 314 5.45 -23.23 0.62
CA LEU A 314 5.11 -22.01 1.34
C LEU A 314 5.13 -22.27 2.85
N ARG A 315 5.78 -21.39 3.62
CA ARG A 315 5.86 -21.48 5.09
C ARG A 315 5.64 -20.13 5.74
N LEU A 316 5.04 -20.13 6.93
CA LEU A 316 4.97 -18.94 7.77
C LEU A 316 6.34 -18.70 8.41
N LEU A 317 6.96 -17.57 8.06
CA LEU A 317 8.19 -17.15 8.72
C LEU A 317 7.89 -16.45 10.03
N ALA A 318 7.02 -15.43 10.00
CA ALA A 318 6.62 -14.66 11.17
C ALA A 318 5.27 -13.95 11.00
N GLY A 319 4.62 -13.63 12.12
CA GLY A 319 3.35 -12.89 12.18
C GLY A 319 2.20 -13.74 12.71
N SER A 320 1.61 -13.30 13.83
CA SER A 320 0.38 -13.89 14.40
C SER A 320 -0.85 -13.58 13.55
N GLY A 321 -0.79 -12.49 12.78
CA GLY A 321 -1.88 -11.90 12.00
C GLY A 321 -2.64 -10.79 12.72
N GLU A 322 -2.45 -10.67 14.03
CA GLU A 322 -2.97 -9.52 14.79
C GLU A 322 -2.17 -8.27 14.46
N MET A 323 -2.86 -7.13 14.36
CA MET A 323 -2.23 -5.83 14.16
C MET A 323 -1.59 -5.36 15.48
N ALA A 324 -0.36 -5.79 15.73
CA ALA A 324 0.36 -5.49 16.96
C ALA A 324 1.86 -5.37 16.72
N LEU A 325 2.55 -4.52 17.50
CA LEU A 325 4.01 -4.39 17.46
C LEU A 325 4.63 -5.27 18.55
N VAL A 326 4.75 -6.58 18.32
CA VAL A 326 5.15 -7.57 19.34
C VAL A 326 6.36 -8.37 18.87
N ASP A 327 7.43 -8.39 19.67
CA ASP A 327 8.63 -9.21 19.44
C ASP A 327 8.44 -10.64 19.92
N GLY A 328 9.29 -11.56 19.47
CA GLY A 328 9.28 -12.94 19.94
C GLY A 328 9.50 -13.98 18.84
N GLU A 329 9.07 -15.20 19.12
CA GLU A 329 9.07 -16.30 18.18
C GLU A 329 8.17 -15.99 16.97
N GLY A 330 8.63 -16.29 15.76
CA GLY A 330 8.01 -15.88 14.49
C GLY A 330 6.48 -15.94 14.46
N PRO A 331 5.85 -17.12 14.62
CA PRO A 331 4.39 -17.24 14.55
C PRO A 331 3.61 -16.48 15.65
N LYS A 332 4.27 -16.07 16.75
CA LYS A 332 3.68 -15.33 17.86
C LYS A 332 3.97 -13.83 17.81
N ALA A 333 5.00 -13.43 17.08
CA ALA A 333 5.33 -12.02 16.88
C ALA A 333 4.22 -11.32 16.07
N GLY A 334 4.00 -10.04 16.34
CA GLY A 334 3.03 -9.21 15.64
C GLY A 334 3.70 -8.23 14.67
N PHE A 335 2.99 -7.90 13.60
CA PHE A 335 3.30 -6.80 12.68
C PHE A 335 2.07 -5.91 12.50
N VAL A 336 2.28 -4.71 11.96
CA VAL A 336 1.24 -3.71 11.68
C VAL A 336 1.44 -3.21 10.24
N GLY A 337 0.96 -3.99 9.28
CA GLY A 337 1.12 -3.70 7.84
C GLY A 337 2.58 -3.79 7.38
N PRO A 338 3.21 -4.98 7.43
CA PRO A 338 4.58 -5.15 6.98
C PRO A 338 4.70 -4.88 5.47
N GLY A 339 5.75 -4.17 5.11
CA GLY A 339 6.00 -3.61 3.79
C GLY A 339 7.35 -4.00 3.22
N ALA A 340 8.18 -3.03 2.86
CA ALA A 340 9.50 -3.28 2.28
C ALA A 340 10.36 -4.27 3.10
N LEU A 341 11.10 -5.09 2.36
CA LEU A 341 11.98 -6.13 2.89
C LEU A 341 13.40 -5.90 2.42
N ALA A 342 14.37 -6.13 3.30
CA ALA A 342 15.78 -6.17 2.89
C ALA A 342 16.48 -7.34 3.59
N LEU A 343 17.03 -8.27 2.79
CA LEU A 343 17.64 -9.49 3.30
C LEU A 343 19.16 -9.42 3.20
N VAL A 344 19.85 -9.61 4.33
CA VAL A 344 21.30 -9.80 4.35
C VAL A 344 21.64 -11.03 5.18
N GLN A 345 22.39 -11.94 4.57
CA GLN A 345 22.79 -13.21 5.17
C GLN A 345 21.59 -14.05 5.65
N GLN A 346 21.31 -14.10 6.95
CA GLN A 346 20.20 -14.83 7.56
C GLN A 346 19.23 -13.90 8.32
N ILE A 347 19.36 -12.59 8.15
CA ILE A 347 18.53 -11.59 8.82
C ILE A 347 17.73 -10.85 7.76
N LEU A 348 16.40 -10.99 7.84
CA LEU A 348 15.45 -10.22 7.07
C LEU A 348 15.07 -8.97 7.87
N TYR A 349 15.40 -7.79 7.35
CA TYR A 349 14.87 -6.54 7.85
C TYR A 349 13.51 -6.29 7.22
N VAL A 350 12.58 -5.81 8.04
CA VAL A 350 11.18 -5.57 7.66
C VAL A 350 10.83 -4.13 8.02
N CYS A 351 10.31 -3.38 7.05
CA CYS A 351 9.66 -2.11 7.28
C CYS A 351 8.23 -2.39 7.73
N ASP A 352 7.93 -2.20 9.02
CA ASP A 352 6.58 -2.37 9.56
C ASP A 352 5.82 -1.05 9.44
N GLU A 353 5.24 -0.82 8.26
CA GLU A 353 4.89 0.51 7.78
C GLU A 353 3.87 1.20 8.68
N ALA A 354 2.71 0.56 8.91
CA ALA A 354 1.67 1.18 9.71
C ALA A 354 2.02 1.16 11.21
N GLY A 355 2.96 0.31 11.63
CA GLY A 355 3.54 0.29 12.98
C GLY A 355 4.58 1.38 13.22
N SER A 356 5.01 2.10 12.17
CA SER A 356 6.10 3.08 12.22
C SER A 356 7.38 2.53 12.85
N ALA A 357 7.74 1.31 12.46
CA ALA A 357 8.83 0.56 13.05
C ALA A 357 9.68 -0.15 12.00
N ILE A 358 10.94 -0.42 12.35
CA ILE A 358 11.82 -1.31 11.60
C ILE A 358 12.10 -2.53 12.46
N ARG A 359 11.90 -3.71 11.88
CA ARG A 359 12.01 -5.01 12.54
C ARG A 359 13.11 -5.84 11.91
N SER A 360 13.64 -6.81 12.63
CA SER A 360 14.49 -7.88 12.10
C SER A 360 13.88 -9.24 12.40
N VAL A 361 13.96 -10.15 11.43
CA VAL A 361 13.54 -11.55 11.54
C VAL A 361 14.71 -12.44 11.15
N HIS A 362 15.14 -13.32 12.05
CA HIS A 362 16.18 -14.28 11.74
C HIS A 362 15.57 -15.50 11.01
N LEU A 363 16.03 -15.82 9.80
CA LEU A 363 15.37 -16.81 8.92
C LEU A 363 15.31 -18.23 9.52
N ARG A 364 16.31 -18.63 10.31
CA ARG A 364 16.37 -20.00 10.89
C ARG A 364 15.68 -20.12 12.24
N SER A 365 16.01 -19.23 13.17
CA SER A 365 15.41 -19.25 14.52
C SER A 365 14.03 -18.63 14.56
N ARG A 366 13.64 -17.89 13.51
CA ARG A 366 12.40 -17.12 13.39
C ARG A 366 12.22 -16.08 14.50
N GLN A 367 13.29 -15.70 15.19
CA GLN A 367 13.24 -14.65 16.21
C GLN A 367 12.97 -13.31 15.54
N VAL A 368 11.94 -12.61 16.01
CA VAL A 368 11.59 -11.24 15.63
C VAL A 368 12.05 -10.27 16.71
N THR A 369 12.63 -9.16 16.30
CA THR A 369 13.09 -8.07 17.19
C THR A 369 12.78 -6.71 16.59
N THR A 370 12.36 -5.76 17.42
CA THR A 370 12.17 -4.37 17.04
C THR A 370 13.51 -3.64 17.11
N LEU A 371 13.91 -3.01 16.01
CA LEU A 371 15.16 -2.23 15.95
C LEU A 371 14.94 -0.76 16.28
N VAL A 372 13.81 -0.20 15.85
CA VAL A 372 13.32 1.13 16.17
C VAL A 372 11.79 1.15 15.97
N GLY A 373 11.09 1.96 16.76
CA GLY A 373 9.62 2.04 16.78
C GLY A 373 9.07 1.81 18.19
N GLN A 374 8.11 2.64 18.60
CA GLN A 374 7.72 2.78 20.02
C GLN A 374 6.28 2.33 20.32
N GLY A 375 5.71 1.49 19.45
CA GLY A 375 4.34 0.98 19.54
C GLY A 375 3.50 1.32 18.30
N ALA A 376 2.45 0.54 18.06
CA ALA A 376 1.63 0.66 16.84
C ALA A 376 0.96 2.04 16.64
N TRP A 377 0.82 2.83 17.70
CA TRP A 377 0.19 4.15 17.70
C TRP A 377 1.14 5.28 18.11
N ARG A 378 2.44 4.97 18.28
CA ARG A 378 3.45 5.96 18.66
C ARG A 378 4.40 6.19 17.48
N PHE A 379 4.14 7.26 16.76
CA PHE A 379 4.88 7.71 15.59
C PHE A 379 5.28 9.18 15.76
N GLY A 380 6.14 9.69 14.88
CA GLY A 380 6.60 11.07 14.91
C GLY A 380 7.88 11.26 14.11
N ASN A 381 8.56 12.38 14.34
CA ASN A 381 9.80 12.75 13.67
C ASN A 381 10.89 13.03 14.71
N LEU A 382 11.50 11.99 15.26
CA LEU A 382 12.51 12.12 16.32
C LEU A 382 13.71 11.21 16.02
N GLU A 383 14.89 11.81 15.95
CA GLU A 383 16.16 11.09 15.78
C GLU A 383 16.77 10.66 17.13
N GLY A 384 17.90 9.96 17.08
CA GLY A 384 18.70 9.59 18.24
C GLY A 384 18.56 8.11 18.62
N SER A 385 18.57 7.84 19.92
CA SER A 385 18.57 6.49 20.48
C SER A 385 17.40 5.66 19.93
N ARG A 386 17.64 4.36 19.67
CA ARG A 386 16.58 3.44 19.20
C ARG A 386 15.39 3.35 20.16
N ALA A 387 15.61 3.63 21.44
CA ALA A 387 14.59 3.58 22.49
C ALA A 387 13.67 4.81 22.50
N ASP A 388 14.05 5.89 21.84
CA ASP A 388 13.30 7.15 21.83
C ASP A 388 12.89 7.58 20.42
N ALA A 389 13.70 7.22 19.42
CA ALA A 389 13.52 7.63 18.04
C ALA A 389 12.14 7.22 17.49
N LEU A 390 11.57 8.11 16.69
CA LEU A 390 10.27 7.98 16.08
C LEU A 390 10.38 8.11 14.57
N LEU A 391 9.68 7.20 13.88
CA LEU A 391 9.39 7.26 12.46
C LEU A 391 7.90 7.56 12.29
N GLN A 392 7.50 7.94 11.09
CA GLN A 392 6.09 8.07 10.73
C GLN A 392 5.85 7.39 9.38
N GLN A 393 5.23 6.22 9.45
CA GLN A 393 4.86 5.42 8.29
C GLN A 393 5.99 5.27 7.25
N PRO A 394 7.15 4.70 7.64
CA PRO A 394 8.20 4.40 6.68
C PRO A 394 7.70 3.36 5.67
N GLN A 395 8.02 3.51 4.39
CA GLN A 395 7.57 2.58 3.33
C GLN A 395 8.71 1.82 2.65
N ALA A 396 9.96 2.28 2.77
CA ALA A 396 11.09 1.57 2.19
C ALA A 396 12.28 1.45 3.13
N ILE A 397 13.00 0.34 2.95
CA ILE A 397 14.31 0.11 3.53
C ILE A 397 15.25 -0.48 2.49
N ALA A 398 16.53 -0.16 2.58
CA ALA A 398 17.56 -0.77 1.75
C ALA A 398 18.91 -0.79 2.47
N LEU A 399 19.75 -1.76 2.17
CA LEU A 399 21.13 -1.79 2.64
C LEU A 399 22.07 -2.38 1.60
N ASP A 400 23.32 -1.92 1.63
CA ASP A 400 24.43 -2.58 0.94
C ASP A 400 25.03 -3.60 1.92
N GLY A 401 25.08 -4.88 1.54
CA GLY A 401 25.62 -5.96 2.37
C GLY A 401 27.08 -5.78 2.79
N LYS A 402 27.81 -4.82 2.21
CA LYS A 402 29.18 -4.44 2.60
C LYS A 402 29.23 -3.43 3.75
N THR A 403 28.10 -2.80 4.09
CA THR A 403 28.05 -1.74 5.10
C THR A 403 27.02 -2.06 6.19
N PRO A 404 27.26 -1.68 7.46
CA PRO A 404 26.31 -1.90 8.53
C PRO A 404 25.27 -0.76 8.60
N VAL A 405 24.88 -0.14 7.48
CA VAL A 405 23.95 0.99 7.45
C VAL A 405 22.67 0.59 6.72
N LEU A 406 21.56 0.63 7.45
CA LEU A 406 20.23 0.49 6.88
C LEU A 406 19.67 1.87 6.54
N TRP A 407 19.31 2.07 5.28
CA TRP A 407 18.62 3.26 4.81
C TRP A 407 17.12 3.05 4.94
N ILE A 408 16.41 4.08 5.36
CA ILE A 408 14.97 4.04 5.62
C ILE A 408 14.34 5.27 4.96
N ALA A 409 13.32 5.07 4.14
CA ALA A 409 12.47 6.14 3.65
C ALA A 409 11.34 6.34 4.66
N ASP A 410 11.49 7.36 5.49
CA ASP A 410 10.53 7.74 6.52
C ASP A 410 9.42 8.57 5.88
N SER A 411 8.55 7.89 5.13
CA SER A 411 7.70 8.49 4.11
C SER A 411 6.74 9.52 4.66
N GLY A 412 6.15 9.30 5.84
CA GLY A 412 5.26 10.26 6.48
C GLY A 412 5.96 11.54 6.93
N ASN A 413 7.27 11.47 7.18
CA ASN A 413 8.10 12.62 7.53
C ASN A 413 8.85 13.23 6.35
N ASP A 414 8.68 12.70 5.13
CA ASP A 414 9.35 13.15 3.91
C ASP A 414 10.89 13.18 4.03
N GLN A 415 11.45 12.21 4.76
CA GLN A 415 12.86 12.20 5.11
C GLN A 415 13.55 10.87 4.77
N LEU A 416 14.83 10.97 4.40
CA LEU A 416 15.74 9.84 4.31
C LEU A 416 16.46 9.68 5.65
N ARG A 417 16.40 8.48 6.22
CA ARG A 417 17.00 8.14 7.50
C ARG A 417 18.05 7.05 7.33
N THR A 418 18.96 6.98 8.30
CA THR A 418 19.89 5.87 8.44
C THR A 418 19.82 5.28 9.83
N LEU A 419 19.93 3.96 9.93
CA LEU A 419 20.11 3.22 11.16
C LEU A 419 21.36 2.35 11.04
N ARG A 420 22.38 2.63 11.86
CA ARG A 420 23.58 1.78 11.90
C ARG A 420 23.29 0.50 12.68
N LEU A 421 23.39 -0.64 12.00
CA LEU A 421 23.24 -1.99 12.53
C LEU A 421 24.34 -2.29 13.58
N GLY A 422 24.01 -3.07 14.61
CA GLY A 422 24.94 -3.38 15.70
C GLY A 422 25.01 -2.37 16.84
N GLY A 423 24.00 -1.49 17.00
CA GLY A 423 23.86 -0.62 18.18
C GLY A 423 23.98 0.89 17.93
N GLY A 424 23.90 1.36 16.68
CA GLY A 424 23.86 2.79 16.38
C GLY A 424 22.46 3.42 16.44
N GLU A 425 22.44 4.74 16.34
CA GLU A 425 21.25 5.59 16.42
C GLU A 425 20.51 5.72 15.08
N LEU A 426 19.26 6.18 15.16
CA LEU A 426 18.52 6.66 13.99
C LEU A 426 18.98 8.09 13.70
N SER A 427 19.40 8.37 12.48
CA SER A 427 19.86 9.71 12.07
C SER A 427 19.15 10.16 10.80
N THR A 428 19.02 11.47 10.65
CA THR A 428 18.45 12.11 9.47
C THR A 428 19.54 12.47 8.47
N ILE A 429 19.30 12.18 7.19
CA ILE A 429 20.15 12.65 6.11
C ILE A 429 19.62 13.97 5.59
N ASN A 430 20.44 15.02 5.71
CA ASN A 430 20.13 16.33 5.16
C ASN A 430 20.36 16.31 3.66
N LEU A 431 19.26 16.21 2.91
CA LEU A 431 19.27 16.26 1.46
C LEU A 431 19.18 17.71 0.96
N PRO A 432 19.76 18.04 -0.21
CA PRO A 432 19.65 19.37 -0.81
C PRO A 432 18.22 19.82 -1.14
N GLN A 433 17.26 18.89 -1.19
CA GLN A 433 15.83 19.16 -1.38
C GLN A 433 14.98 18.27 -0.47
N ARG A 434 13.73 18.65 -0.26
CA ARG A 434 12.73 17.82 0.42
C ARG A 434 12.29 16.67 -0.47
N LEU A 435 11.97 15.54 0.15
CA LEU A 435 11.29 14.43 -0.49
C LEU A 435 9.76 14.64 -0.40
N HIS A 436 9.01 13.81 -1.10
CA HIS A 436 7.55 13.81 -1.21
C HIS A 436 7.06 12.36 -1.11
N ALA A 437 6.77 11.94 0.12
CA ALA A 437 6.33 10.60 0.48
C ALA A 437 7.19 9.49 -0.18
N PRO A 438 8.52 9.49 -0.01
CA PRO A 438 9.40 8.53 -0.68
C PRO A 438 9.05 7.10 -0.26
N ALA A 439 8.75 6.22 -1.21
CA ALA A 439 8.25 4.86 -0.91
C ALA A 439 9.12 3.72 -1.43
N GLY A 440 10.24 4.03 -2.09
CA GLY A 440 11.17 3.04 -2.62
C GLY A 440 12.61 3.41 -2.37
N LEU A 441 13.43 2.42 -1.96
CA LEU A 441 14.87 2.55 -1.81
C LEU A 441 15.59 1.35 -2.39
N ALA A 442 16.75 1.60 -3.00
CA ALA A 442 17.73 0.59 -3.33
C ALA A 442 19.13 1.16 -3.11
N VAL A 443 20.07 0.31 -2.71
CA VAL A 443 21.48 0.70 -2.55
C VAL A 443 22.35 -0.21 -3.40
N HIS A 444 23.23 0.38 -4.18
CA HIS A 444 24.18 -0.35 -5.00
C HIS A 444 25.51 0.42 -5.07
N ASN A 445 26.62 -0.25 -4.74
CA ASN A 445 27.96 0.35 -4.69
C ASN A 445 28.01 1.67 -3.91
N GLY A 446 27.37 1.71 -2.73
CA GLY A 446 27.31 2.89 -1.87
C GLY A 446 26.37 4.01 -2.33
N VAL A 447 25.77 3.92 -3.52
CA VAL A 447 24.82 4.91 -4.04
C VAL A 447 23.39 4.53 -3.64
N VAL A 448 22.62 5.51 -3.18
CA VAL A 448 21.22 5.33 -2.75
C VAL A 448 20.29 5.84 -3.84
N TRP A 449 19.39 4.99 -4.29
CA TRP A 449 18.34 5.33 -5.24
C TRP A 449 17.01 5.43 -4.50
N ILE A 450 16.25 6.47 -4.80
CA ILE A 450 15.04 6.85 -4.07
C ILE A 450 13.90 7.00 -5.07
N ALA A 451 12.79 6.29 -4.86
CA ALA A 451 11.54 6.58 -5.53
C ALA A 451 10.81 7.67 -4.74
N ASP A 452 10.82 8.90 -5.26
CA ASP A 452 10.16 10.07 -4.66
C ASP A 452 8.70 10.11 -5.14
N THR A 453 7.88 9.28 -4.49
CA THR A 453 6.63 8.78 -5.04
C THR A 453 5.62 9.87 -5.38
N ASP A 454 5.37 10.82 -4.48
CA ASP A 454 4.41 11.89 -4.71
C ASP A 454 4.97 13.02 -5.60
N ALA A 455 6.28 13.01 -5.87
CA ALA A 455 6.91 13.84 -6.89
C ALA A 455 6.97 13.18 -8.28
N HIS A 456 6.52 11.93 -8.40
CA HIS A 456 6.60 11.15 -9.64
C HIS A 456 8.03 11.04 -10.19
N ALA A 457 9.01 10.90 -9.30
CA ALA A 457 10.42 11.00 -9.65
C ALA A 457 11.28 9.86 -9.08
N VAL A 458 12.43 9.66 -9.70
CA VAL A 458 13.53 8.85 -9.15
C VAL A 458 14.72 9.76 -8.88
N LEU A 459 15.30 9.64 -7.69
CA LEU A 459 16.48 10.40 -7.27
C LEU A 459 17.66 9.44 -7.06
N ARG A 460 18.86 9.93 -7.40
CA ARG A 460 20.14 9.29 -7.10
C ARG A 460 20.88 10.16 -6.09
N PHE A 461 21.14 9.60 -4.91
CA PHE A 461 21.90 10.21 -3.84
C PHE A 461 23.24 9.50 -3.67
N ASP A 462 24.33 10.26 -3.65
CA ASP A 462 25.67 9.77 -3.39
C ASP A 462 26.13 10.24 -2.00
N PRO A 463 26.19 9.35 -1.00
CA PRO A 463 26.61 9.71 0.35
C PRO A 463 28.08 10.15 0.45
N GLY A 464 28.91 9.81 -0.54
CA GLY A 464 30.35 10.12 -0.52
C GLY A 464 30.64 11.61 -0.72
N ASP A 465 29.84 12.28 -1.56
CA ASP A 465 29.96 13.71 -1.85
C ASP A 465 28.72 14.53 -1.48
N GLY A 466 27.64 13.88 -1.04
CA GLY A 466 26.38 14.51 -0.68
C GLY A 466 25.52 14.95 -1.87
N SER A 467 25.89 14.58 -3.10
CA SER A 467 25.16 14.97 -4.30
C SER A 467 23.84 14.23 -4.43
N LEU A 468 22.79 14.98 -4.73
CA LEU A 468 21.46 14.46 -5.03
C LEU A 468 21.05 14.95 -6.42
N ARG A 469 20.61 14.02 -7.27
CA ARG A 469 20.17 14.33 -8.64
C ARG A 469 18.86 13.62 -8.93
N GLN A 470 17.92 14.33 -9.55
CA GLN A 470 16.78 13.69 -10.18
C GLN A 470 17.22 13.03 -11.48
N ILE A 471 16.79 11.78 -11.68
CA ILE A 471 17.08 11.01 -12.87
C ILE A 471 15.93 11.23 -13.87
N PRO A 472 16.22 11.75 -15.08
CA PRO A 472 15.18 12.04 -16.07
C PRO A 472 14.74 10.74 -16.73
N ILE A 473 13.75 10.06 -16.15
CA ILE A 473 13.19 8.83 -16.71
C ILE A 473 12.40 9.18 -17.99
N GLY A 474 12.77 8.57 -19.11
CA GLY A 474 12.19 8.84 -20.43
C GLY A 474 12.83 8.05 -21.56
N GLU A 475 12.34 8.21 -22.79
CA GLU A 475 12.84 7.54 -24.01
C GLU A 475 14.20 8.07 -24.52
#